data_AF-A0A977LBK9-F1
#
_entry.id   AF-A0A977LBK9-F1
#
_cell.length_a   1.000
_cell.length_b   1.000
_cell.length_c   1.000
_cell.angle_alpha   90.00
_cell.angle_beta   90.00
_cell.angle_gamma   90.00
#
_symmetry.space_group_name_H-M   'P 1'
#
loop_
_entity.id
_entity.type
_entity.pdbx_description
1 polymer ?
#
loop_
_entity_poly.entity_id
_entity_poly.type
_entity_poly.pdbx_seq_one_letter_code
_entity_poly.pdbx_strand_id
1 'polypeptide(L)'
;MYLLLLTIYLLTSCATYYQTNYQFNKEFESGNLKQALQTLKNKSGQATGKDRFLYFVNKGLVLSMMGQYDESNKFFEEAYLFWEDYKIDYFREGAAYLTNPMVTVYRGEDHEHLILLYYKALNFLKLGKEEEALVECRRLGIRLQQLSDRYSDSNKYKHDAFINNLMGIIYDSDKDYNNAFIAYRNSINTYKNEYEEMFGLSAPRQLKLDLLRTAWLSGFKDEFEKYKVEFNMPDYEYKPIEGGELVFFWHNGLAPFKAEWGVNFLVDHGRNGMVTFYNRELGMSFNFPTSNYSENDRRGLSRLEVFRVAFPKYVERRPHFQHAELQVEGAHYPLELTENINKIAFKVLEERMALEFGKALIRVALKKASEYTMKKEDKGMGALLGLFNAMTEKADTRNWQTLPHSIYYARVPLPEGQSKVSFNLDGEQQADRTFTYQVNKGKMYFHTYTSLESGGLQY
;
A
#
# COMPACT_ATOMS: atom_id res chain seq x y z
N MET A 1 -24.53 12.92 33.65
CA MET A 1 -24.70 12.14 32.40
C MET A 1 -24.14 12.89 31.18
N TYR A 2 -24.59 14.12 30.88
CA TYR A 2 -24.05 14.91 29.75
C TYR A 2 -22.55 15.22 29.85
N LEU A 3 -22.03 15.54 31.04
CA LEU A 3 -20.59 15.79 31.22
C LEU A 3 -19.74 14.54 30.93
N LEU A 4 -20.25 13.35 31.29
CA LEU A 4 -19.61 12.04 31.11
C LEU A 4 -19.66 11.60 29.63
N LEU A 5 -20.78 11.83 28.96
CA LEU A 5 -20.92 11.64 27.50
C LEU A 5 -19.99 12.57 26.72
N LEU A 6 -19.84 13.83 27.18
CA LEU A 6 -18.88 14.77 26.60
C LEU A 6 -17.45 14.28 26.82
N THR A 7 -17.09 13.80 28.02
CA THR A 7 -15.73 13.27 28.29
C THR A 7 -15.40 12.01 27.49
N ILE A 8 -16.37 11.11 27.29
CA ILE A 8 -16.21 9.92 26.44
C ILE A 8 -16.04 10.31 24.96
N TYR A 9 -16.76 11.34 24.49
CA TYR A 9 -16.54 11.92 23.16
C TYR A 9 -15.16 12.58 23.02
N LEU A 10 -14.68 13.24 24.08
CA LEU A 10 -13.37 13.89 24.14
C LEU A 10 -12.20 12.87 24.13
N LEU A 11 -12.38 11.68 24.68
CA LEU A 11 -11.34 10.64 24.71
C LEU A 11 -11.24 9.84 23.40
N THR A 12 -12.33 9.68 22.65
CA THR A 12 -12.31 9.00 21.35
C THR A 12 -11.87 9.92 20.21
N SER A 13 -12.02 11.24 20.37
CA SER A 13 -11.64 12.23 19.36
C SER A 13 -10.13 12.39 19.18
N CYS A 14 -9.27 11.73 19.97
CA CYS A 14 -7.80 11.69 19.82
C CYS A 14 -7.27 10.37 19.26
N ALA A 15 -8.14 9.38 19.02
CA ALA A 15 -7.70 8.07 18.52
C ALA A 15 -7.27 8.10 17.03
N THR A 16 -6.21 7.38 16.69
CA THR A 16 -5.81 7.09 15.30
C THR A 16 -6.72 6.03 14.68
N TYR A 17 -6.67 5.85 13.36
CA TYR A 17 -7.41 4.80 12.66
C TYR A 17 -7.08 3.39 13.18
N TYR A 18 -5.80 3.13 13.50
CA TYR A 18 -5.40 1.86 14.11
C TYR A 18 -6.11 1.67 15.46
N GLN A 19 -6.14 2.69 16.30
CA GLN A 19 -6.78 2.62 17.62
C GLN A 19 -8.31 2.46 17.53
N THR A 20 -8.98 3.13 16.57
CA THR A 20 -10.44 2.98 16.38
C THR A 20 -10.83 1.63 15.76
N ASN A 21 -9.87 0.93 15.14
CA ASN A 21 -10.06 -0.40 14.57
C ASN A 21 -9.28 -1.49 15.31
N TYR A 22 -8.84 -1.21 16.54
CA TYR A 22 -7.98 -2.10 17.31
C TYR A 22 -8.53 -3.54 17.42
N GLN A 23 -9.83 -3.71 17.65
CA GLN A 23 -10.42 -5.04 17.74
C GLN A 23 -10.25 -5.86 16.45
N PHE A 24 -10.48 -5.24 15.29
CA PHE A 24 -10.27 -5.88 14.00
C PHE A 24 -8.79 -6.19 13.77
N ASN A 25 -7.91 -5.23 14.03
CA ASN A 25 -6.47 -5.40 13.86
C ASN A 25 -5.95 -6.56 14.74
N LYS A 26 -6.33 -6.61 16.01
CA LYS A 26 -5.97 -7.69 16.94
C LYS A 26 -6.45 -9.06 16.45
N GLU A 27 -7.68 -9.16 15.97
CA GLU A 27 -8.23 -10.41 15.44
C GLU A 27 -7.49 -10.85 14.17
N PHE A 28 -7.18 -9.91 13.28
CA PHE A 28 -6.43 -10.18 12.06
C PHE A 28 -4.98 -10.60 12.35
N GLU A 29 -4.28 -9.84 13.20
CA GLU A 29 -2.89 -10.06 13.61
C GLU A 29 -2.71 -11.40 14.36
N SER A 30 -3.74 -11.88 15.04
CA SER A 30 -3.71 -13.20 15.69
C SER A 30 -4.13 -14.37 14.79
N GLY A 31 -4.37 -14.12 13.49
CA GLY A 31 -4.83 -15.13 12.54
C GLY A 31 -6.30 -15.53 12.72
N ASN A 32 -7.05 -14.80 13.54
CA ASN A 32 -8.45 -15.09 13.84
C ASN A 32 -9.40 -14.48 12.79
N LEU A 33 -9.27 -14.96 11.56
CA LEU A 33 -9.93 -14.40 10.38
C LEU A 33 -11.46 -14.44 10.45
N LYS A 34 -12.04 -15.47 11.08
CA LYS A 34 -13.49 -15.58 11.27
C LYS A 34 -14.03 -14.46 12.15
N GLN A 35 -13.38 -14.18 13.27
CA GLN A 35 -13.76 -13.07 14.14
C GLN A 35 -13.49 -11.73 13.45
N ALA A 36 -12.35 -11.56 12.79
CA ALA A 36 -12.01 -10.35 12.03
C ALA A 36 -13.08 -10.02 10.97
N LEU A 37 -13.54 -11.02 10.22
CA LEU A 37 -14.62 -10.87 9.23
C LEU A 37 -15.94 -10.45 9.89
N GLN A 38 -16.27 -11.02 11.06
CA GLN A 38 -17.48 -10.66 11.80
C GLN A 38 -17.41 -9.22 12.32
N THR A 39 -16.25 -8.78 12.82
CA THR A 39 -16.02 -7.40 13.27
C THR A 39 -16.21 -6.41 12.11
N LEU A 40 -15.73 -6.73 10.91
CA LEU A 40 -15.99 -5.93 9.71
C LEU A 40 -17.49 -5.92 9.36
N LYS A 41 -18.17 -7.07 9.39
CA LYS A 41 -19.62 -7.15 9.13
C LYS A 41 -20.45 -6.28 10.09
N ASN A 42 -20.07 -6.22 11.36
CA ASN A 42 -20.73 -5.37 12.36
C ASN A 42 -20.51 -3.86 12.12
N LYS A 43 -19.49 -3.49 11.31
CA LYS A 43 -19.20 -2.12 10.89
C LYS A 43 -19.73 -1.81 9.47
N SER A 44 -20.81 -2.45 9.05
CA SER A 44 -21.38 -2.31 7.69
C SER A 44 -21.66 -0.87 7.25
N GLY A 45 -21.91 0.06 8.18
CA GLY A 45 -22.05 1.50 7.88
C GLY A 45 -20.80 2.13 7.24
N GLN A 46 -19.61 1.54 7.41
CA GLN A 46 -18.41 1.98 6.70
C GLN A 46 -18.51 1.77 5.18
N ALA A 47 -19.34 0.82 4.72
CA ALA A 47 -19.56 0.55 3.30
C ALA A 47 -20.17 1.71 2.53
N THR A 48 -20.69 2.74 3.21
CA THR A 48 -21.22 3.97 2.59
C THR A 48 -20.57 5.25 3.11
N GLY A 49 -19.60 5.11 4.02
CA GLY A 49 -18.94 6.23 4.68
C GLY A 49 -17.58 6.59 4.08
N LYS A 50 -16.88 7.48 4.80
CA LYS A 50 -15.54 7.96 4.46
C LYS A 50 -14.45 6.87 4.43
N ASP A 51 -14.69 5.72 5.06
CA ASP A 51 -13.72 4.61 5.13
C ASP A 51 -14.09 3.45 4.19
N ARG A 52 -14.98 3.69 3.21
CA ARG A 52 -15.53 2.70 2.28
C ARG A 52 -14.46 1.87 1.58
N PHE A 53 -13.42 2.50 1.06
CA PHE A 53 -12.30 1.79 0.44
C PHE A 53 -11.70 0.76 1.41
N LEU A 54 -11.32 1.19 2.61
CA LEU A 54 -10.72 0.33 3.64
C LEU A 54 -11.66 -0.80 4.09
N TYR A 55 -12.95 -0.52 4.20
CA TYR A 55 -13.93 -1.56 4.52
C TYR A 55 -13.92 -2.69 3.49
N PHE A 56 -13.95 -2.34 2.20
CA PHE A 56 -14.00 -3.31 1.12
C PHE A 56 -12.69 -4.09 0.95
N VAL A 57 -11.54 -3.40 0.95
CA VAL A 57 -10.25 -4.08 0.78
C VAL A 57 -9.88 -4.98 1.97
N ASN A 58 -10.24 -4.59 3.21
CA ASN A 58 -10.05 -5.47 4.37
C ASN A 58 -10.93 -6.72 4.30
N LYS A 59 -12.21 -6.59 3.89
CA LYS A 59 -13.08 -7.77 3.71
C LYS A 59 -12.57 -8.66 2.59
N GLY A 60 -12.20 -8.07 1.45
CA GLY A 60 -11.60 -8.78 0.33
C GLY A 60 -10.40 -9.61 0.78
N LEU A 61 -9.46 -9.01 1.51
CA LEU A 61 -8.26 -9.72 1.95
C LEU A 61 -8.56 -10.83 2.96
N VAL A 62 -9.38 -10.56 3.97
CA VAL A 62 -9.77 -11.59 4.95
C VAL A 62 -10.41 -12.79 4.26
N LEU A 63 -11.31 -12.56 3.29
CA LEU A 63 -11.95 -13.63 2.52
C LEU A 63 -10.95 -14.37 1.64
N SER A 64 -9.99 -13.68 1.02
CA SER A 64 -8.91 -14.31 0.22
C SER A 64 -8.06 -15.23 1.10
N MET A 65 -7.66 -14.79 2.29
CA MET A 65 -6.91 -15.60 3.25
C MET A 65 -7.73 -16.79 3.78
N MET A 66 -9.06 -16.69 3.81
CA MET A 66 -9.97 -17.80 4.13
C MET A 66 -10.23 -18.74 2.95
N GLY A 67 -9.61 -18.53 1.79
CA GLY A 67 -9.84 -19.32 0.57
C GLY A 67 -11.16 -19.02 -0.14
N GLN A 68 -11.89 -17.98 0.28
CA GLN A 68 -13.18 -17.58 -0.29
C GLN A 68 -12.98 -16.57 -1.44
N TYR A 69 -12.29 -17.04 -2.49
CA TYR A 69 -11.77 -16.18 -3.58
C TYR A 69 -12.86 -15.46 -4.39
N ASP A 70 -13.97 -16.13 -4.73
CA ASP A 70 -15.06 -15.48 -5.48
C ASP A 70 -15.73 -14.35 -4.67
N GLU A 71 -15.96 -14.56 -3.36
CA GLU A 71 -16.53 -13.51 -2.48
C GLU A 71 -15.52 -12.38 -2.25
N SER A 72 -14.25 -12.74 -2.06
CA SER A 72 -13.14 -11.79 -1.97
C SER A 72 -13.09 -10.85 -3.18
N ASN A 73 -13.17 -11.41 -4.40
CA ASN A 73 -13.11 -10.64 -5.64
C ASN A 73 -14.30 -9.69 -5.83
N LYS A 74 -15.48 -10.01 -5.27
CA LYS A 74 -16.63 -9.09 -5.25
C LYS A 74 -16.32 -7.85 -4.41
N PHE A 75 -15.78 -8.02 -3.20
CA PHE A 75 -15.42 -6.89 -2.35
C PHE A 75 -14.26 -6.07 -2.92
N PHE A 76 -13.26 -6.71 -3.53
CA PHE A 76 -12.23 -5.97 -4.23
C PHE A 76 -12.75 -5.22 -5.47
N GLU A 77 -13.74 -5.75 -6.19
CA GLU A 77 -14.38 -5.01 -7.29
C GLU A 77 -15.12 -3.78 -6.77
N GLU A 78 -15.85 -3.87 -5.67
CA GLU A 78 -16.50 -2.70 -5.04
C GLU A 78 -15.48 -1.61 -4.66
N ALA A 79 -14.31 -2.00 -4.12
CA ALA A 79 -13.23 -1.05 -3.85
C ALA A 79 -12.63 -0.43 -5.12
N TYR A 80 -12.45 -1.24 -6.17
CA TYR A 80 -11.94 -0.78 -7.47
C TYR A 80 -12.90 0.22 -8.13
N LEU A 81 -14.18 -0.12 -8.25
CA LEU A 81 -15.21 0.73 -8.84
C LEU A 81 -15.39 2.04 -8.05
N PHE A 82 -15.40 1.94 -6.71
CA PHE A 82 -15.46 3.12 -5.85
C PHE A 82 -14.35 4.13 -6.17
N TRP A 83 -13.12 3.65 -6.39
CA TRP A 83 -12.02 4.54 -6.77
C TRP A 83 -12.23 5.16 -8.15
N GLU A 84 -12.70 4.40 -9.13
CA GLU A 84 -12.87 4.88 -10.52
C GLU A 84 -13.88 6.04 -10.56
N ASP A 85 -14.99 5.87 -9.85
CA ASP A 85 -16.02 6.90 -9.70
C ASP A 85 -15.49 8.11 -8.92
N TYR A 86 -14.85 7.87 -7.77
CA TYR A 86 -14.37 8.95 -6.90
C TYR A 86 -13.29 9.83 -7.56
N LYS A 87 -12.42 9.24 -8.38
CA LYS A 87 -11.41 9.99 -9.13
C LYS A 87 -12.03 11.04 -10.05
N ILE A 88 -13.16 10.72 -10.69
CA ILE A 88 -13.84 11.62 -11.62
C ILE A 88 -14.45 12.81 -10.87
N ASP A 89 -15.04 12.57 -9.69
CA ASP A 89 -15.67 13.62 -8.87
C ASP A 89 -14.64 14.54 -8.19
N TYR A 90 -13.55 13.99 -7.64
CA TYR A 90 -12.54 14.77 -6.93
C TYR A 90 -11.87 15.84 -7.80
N PHE A 91 -11.68 15.57 -9.10
CA PHE A 91 -11.15 16.58 -10.03
C PHE A 91 -12.07 17.80 -10.19
N ARG A 92 -13.36 17.67 -9.84
CA ARG A 92 -14.36 18.74 -9.92
C ARG A 92 -14.53 19.52 -8.61
N GLU A 93 -13.98 19.06 -7.48
CA GLU A 93 -14.29 19.61 -6.15
C GLU A 93 -13.09 20.32 -5.48
N GLY A 94 -12.98 21.64 -5.67
CA GLY A 94 -11.92 22.47 -5.08
C GLY A 94 -12.03 22.70 -3.55
N ALA A 95 -13.19 22.43 -2.94
CA ALA A 95 -13.46 22.69 -1.53
C ALA A 95 -12.83 21.64 -0.57
N ALA A 96 -12.55 20.42 -1.06
CA ALA A 96 -11.99 19.34 -0.26
C ALA A 96 -10.58 19.63 0.27
N TYR A 97 -9.84 20.54 -0.36
CA TYR A 97 -8.48 20.89 0.04
C TYR A 97 -8.39 21.63 1.39
N LEU A 98 -9.47 22.29 1.81
CA LEU A 98 -9.51 23.10 3.04
C LEU A 98 -10.25 22.42 4.20
N THR A 99 -10.79 21.22 4.00
CA THR A 99 -11.45 20.43 5.06
C THR A 99 -10.46 19.51 5.78
N ASN A 100 -10.82 18.99 6.96
CA ASN A 100 -9.99 18.04 7.68
C ASN A 100 -9.91 16.70 6.90
N PRO A 101 -8.72 16.17 6.59
CA PRO A 101 -8.58 14.91 5.88
C PRO A 101 -9.33 13.74 6.53
N MET A 102 -9.37 13.67 7.87
CA MET A 102 -10.07 12.62 8.60
C MET A 102 -11.60 12.66 8.45
N VAL A 103 -12.20 13.74 7.93
CA VAL A 103 -13.64 13.77 7.62
C VAL A 103 -13.92 13.59 6.12
N THR A 104 -12.90 13.70 5.27
CA THR A 104 -13.02 13.40 3.84
C THR A 104 -12.90 11.91 3.58
N VAL A 105 -13.31 11.48 2.39
CA VAL A 105 -13.27 10.09 1.98
C VAL A 105 -11.82 9.63 1.80
N TYR A 106 -11.46 8.49 2.40
CA TYR A 106 -10.20 7.81 2.15
C TYR A 106 -10.30 7.04 0.84
N ARG A 107 -9.48 7.42 -0.13
CA ARG A 107 -9.51 6.86 -1.49
C ARG A 107 -8.56 5.69 -1.72
N GLY A 108 -7.59 5.49 -0.82
CA GLY A 108 -6.46 4.58 -1.04
C GLY A 108 -5.19 5.32 -1.50
N GLU A 109 -4.03 4.72 -1.24
CA GLU A 109 -2.75 5.13 -1.83
C GLU A 109 -2.54 4.46 -3.20
N ASP A 110 -1.70 5.04 -4.07
CA ASP A 110 -1.48 4.48 -5.41
C ASP A 110 -1.00 3.02 -5.38
N HIS A 111 -0.08 2.68 -4.48
CA HIS A 111 0.38 1.30 -4.27
C HIS A 111 -0.73 0.39 -3.73
N GLU A 112 -1.65 0.90 -2.89
CA GLU A 112 -2.78 0.11 -2.38
C GLU A 112 -3.72 -0.33 -3.52
N HIS A 113 -3.89 0.50 -4.56
CA HIS A 113 -4.67 0.11 -5.75
C HIS A 113 -3.98 -0.93 -6.62
N LEU A 114 -2.65 -0.88 -6.72
CA LEU A 114 -1.88 -1.91 -7.40
C LEU A 114 -2.00 -3.24 -6.66
N ILE A 115 -1.86 -3.22 -5.33
CA ILE A 115 -1.97 -4.42 -4.50
C ILE A 115 -3.40 -4.98 -4.45
N LEU A 116 -4.44 -4.14 -4.54
CA LEU A 116 -5.83 -4.60 -4.72
C LEU A 116 -5.96 -5.48 -5.96
N LEU A 117 -5.46 -5.00 -7.11
CA LEU A 117 -5.53 -5.72 -8.38
C LEU A 117 -4.66 -6.99 -8.36
N TYR A 118 -3.52 -6.95 -7.67
CA TYR A 118 -2.70 -8.15 -7.39
C TYR A 118 -3.52 -9.25 -6.70
N TYR A 119 -4.23 -8.93 -5.62
CA TYR A 119 -5.05 -9.92 -4.93
C TYR A 119 -6.19 -10.45 -5.81
N LYS A 120 -6.84 -9.58 -6.60
CA LYS A 120 -7.87 -10.03 -7.55
C LYS A 120 -7.32 -11.01 -8.57
N ALA A 121 -6.20 -10.68 -9.21
CA ALA A 121 -5.54 -11.53 -10.19
C ALA A 121 -5.16 -12.88 -9.58
N LEU A 122 -4.52 -12.89 -8.42
CA LEU A 122 -4.14 -14.12 -7.73
C LEU A 122 -5.35 -14.98 -7.34
N ASN A 123 -6.43 -14.37 -6.85
CA ASN A 123 -7.66 -15.09 -6.54
C ASN A 123 -8.22 -15.79 -7.79
N PHE A 124 -8.21 -15.13 -8.95
CA PHE A 124 -8.64 -15.74 -10.21
C PHE A 124 -7.70 -16.88 -10.66
N LEU A 125 -6.38 -16.68 -10.60
CA LEU A 125 -5.41 -17.73 -10.92
C LEU A 125 -5.59 -18.98 -10.04
N LYS A 126 -5.84 -18.80 -8.75
CA LYS A 126 -6.11 -19.91 -7.81
C LYS A 126 -7.44 -20.62 -8.07
N LEU A 127 -8.40 -19.95 -8.70
CA LEU A 127 -9.66 -20.54 -9.15
C LEU A 127 -9.53 -21.21 -10.53
N GLY A 128 -8.37 -21.15 -11.18
CA GLY A 128 -8.18 -21.60 -12.57
C GLY A 128 -8.89 -20.71 -13.61
N LYS A 129 -9.20 -19.47 -13.23
CA LYS A 129 -9.89 -18.45 -14.04
C LYS A 129 -8.87 -17.53 -14.71
N GLU A 130 -8.12 -18.10 -15.66
CA GLU A 130 -6.98 -17.44 -16.32
C GLU A 130 -7.41 -16.19 -17.12
N GLU A 131 -8.56 -16.25 -17.81
CA GLU A 131 -9.10 -15.12 -18.59
C GLU A 131 -9.44 -13.91 -17.70
N GLU A 132 -10.05 -14.15 -16.54
CA GLU A 132 -10.34 -13.09 -15.57
C GLU A 132 -9.07 -12.53 -14.93
N ALA A 133 -8.05 -13.36 -14.69
CA ALA A 133 -6.74 -12.88 -14.24
C ALA A 133 -6.09 -11.95 -15.28
N LEU A 134 -6.24 -12.23 -16.58
CA LEU A 134 -5.77 -11.36 -17.66
C LEU A 134 -6.52 -10.03 -17.74
N VAL A 135 -7.80 -9.99 -17.35
CA VAL A 135 -8.52 -8.71 -17.21
C VAL A 135 -7.87 -7.84 -16.13
N GLU A 136 -7.55 -8.41 -14.98
CA GLU A 136 -6.86 -7.68 -13.91
C GLU A 136 -5.42 -7.31 -14.29
N CYS A 137 -4.72 -8.16 -15.05
CA CYS A 137 -3.41 -7.86 -15.64
C CYS A 137 -3.45 -6.61 -16.54
N ARG A 138 -4.48 -6.49 -17.39
CA ARG A 138 -4.70 -5.28 -18.21
C ARG A 138 -5.00 -4.05 -17.35
N ARG A 139 -5.80 -4.19 -16.29
CA ARG A 139 -6.07 -3.10 -15.33
C ARG A 139 -4.80 -2.65 -14.60
N LEU A 140 -3.90 -3.56 -14.24
CA LEU A 140 -2.59 -3.24 -13.68
C LEU A 140 -1.74 -2.42 -14.66
N GLY A 141 -1.65 -2.84 -15.92
CA GLY A 141 -0.93 -2.10 -16.96
C GLY A 141 -1.46 -0.66 -17.13
N ILE A 142 -2.79 -0.50 -17.17
CA ILE A 142 -3.44 0.83 -17.21
C ILE A 142 -3.07 1.65 -15.97
N ARG A 143 -3.08 1.03 -14.78
CA ARG A 143 -2.78 1.73 -13.52
C ARG A 143 -1.31 2.17 -13.44
N LEU A 144 -0.38 1.33 -13.88
CA LEU A 144 1.04 1.69 -13.98
C LEU A 144 1.25 2.86 -14.93
N GLN A 145 0.59 2.86 -16.09
CA GLN A 145 0.67 4.00 -17.02
C GLN A 145 0.14 5.28 -16.38
N GLN A 146 -1.03 5.23 -15.72
CA GLN A 146 -1.60 6.39 -15.02
C GLN A 146 -0.71 6.91 -13.89
N LEU A 147 0.04 6.03 -13.23
CA LEU A 147 0.99 6.38 -12.18
C LEU A 147 2.23 7.06 -12.78
N SER A 148 2.76 6.51 -13.87
CA SER A 148 3.88 7.07 -14.63
C SER A 148 3.56 8.48 -15.16
N ASP A 149 2.39 8.66 -15.78
CA ASP A 149 1.94 9.93 -16.37
C ASP A 149 1.81 11.06 -15.33
N ARG A 150 1.59 10.71 -14.06
CA ARG A 150 1.39 11.70 -12.98
C ARG A 150 2.70 12.40 -12.58
N TYR A 151 3.84 11.75 -12.77
CA TYR A 151 5.12 12.21 -12.23
C TYR A 151 6.22 12.21 -13.30
N SER A 152 6.70 13.41 -13.64
CA SER A 152 7.86 13.56 -14.53
C SER A 152 9.19 13.32 -13.82
N ASP A 153 9.25 13.59 -12.51
CA ASP A 153 10.44 13.44 -11.66
C ASP A 153 10.89 11.97 -11.57
N SER A 154 12.20 11.71 -11.70
CA SER A 154 12.78 10.38 -11.57
C SER A 154 12.85 9.90 -10.12
N ASN A 155 12.83 10.81 -9.14
CA ASN A 155 12.94 10.49 -7.72
C ASN A 155 11.62 10.10 -7.08
N LYS A 156 10.55 9.98 -7.88
CA LYS A 156 9.20 9.65 -7.42
C LYS A 156 8.80 8.22 -7.77
N TYR A 157 8.03 7.61 -6.88
CA TYR A 157 7.41 6.31 -7.11
C TYR A 157 6.39 6.38 -8.25
N LYS A 158 6.82 6.02 -9.46
CA LYS A 158 6.00 6.12 -10.67
C LYS A 158 5.88 4.83 -11.48
N HIS A 159 6.79 3.89 -11.25
CA HIS A 159 6.73 2.52 -11.76
C HIS A 159 6.85 1.53 -10.60
N ASP A 160 6.35 0.32 -10.81
CA ASP A 160 6.37 -0.75 -9.83
C ASP A 160 6.99 -2.01 -10.46
N ALA A 161 8.16 -2.40 -9.96
CA ALA A 161 8.92 -3.51 -10.51
C ALA A 161 8.21 -4.85 -10.26
N PHE A 162 7.62 -5.03 -9.08
CA PHE A 162 6.91 -6.24 -8.70
C PHE A 162 5.63 -6.43 -9.53
N ILE A 163 4.87 -5.37 -9.77
CA ILE A 163 3.67 -5.46 -10.60
C ILE A 163 4.02 -5.84 -12.04
N ASN A 164 5.10 -5.30 -12.61
CA ASN A 164 5.57 -5.77 -13.93
C ASN A 164 5.96 -7.26 -13.90
N ASN A 165 6.61 -7.71 -12.83
CA ASN A 165 6.93 -9.14 -12.64
C ASN A 165 5.66 -9.99 -12.60
N LEU A 166 4.68 -9.60 -11.79
CA LEU A 166 3.37 -10.25 -11.69
C LEU A 166 2.65 -10.29 -13.05
N MET A 167 2.62 -9.20 -13.80
CA MET A 167 2.05 -9.18 -15.14
C MET A 167 2.73 -10.20 -16.05
N GLY A 168 4.07 -10.29 -15.98
CA GLY A 168 4.85 -11.32 -16.68
C GLY A 168 4.44 -12.73 -16.29
N ILE A 169 4.26 -12.99 -15.00
CA ILE A 169 3.78 -14.29 -14.48
C ILE A 169 2.39 -14.63 -15.02
N ILE A 170 1.47 -13.65 -15.07
CA ILE A 170 0.11 -13.86 -15.57
C ILE A 170 0.12 -14.18 -17.08
N TYR A 171 0.84 -13.39 -17.90
CA TYR A 171 0.96 -13.66 -19.34
C TYR A 171 1.60 -15.01 -19.62
N ASP A 172 2.62 -15.36 -18.84
CA ASP A 172 3.33 -16.63 -18.95
C ASP A 172 2.44 -17.83 -18.58
N SER A 173 1.51 -17.67 -17.63
CA SER A 173 0.51 -18.69 -17.31
C SER A 173 -0.44 -19.00 -18.47
N ASP A 174 -0.73 -17.99 -19.30
CA ASP A 174 -1.51 -18.10 -20.54
C ASP A 174 -0.64 -18.49 -21.76
N LYS A 175 0.65 -18.76 -21.55
CA LYS A 175 1.66 -19.06 -22.59
C LYS A 175 1.87 -17.93 -23.61
N ASP A 176 1.48 -16.71 -23.25
CA ASP A 176 1.81 -15.49 -24.01
C ASP A 176 3.24 -15.05 -23.67
N TYR A 177 4.21 -15.83 -24.13
CA TYR A 177 5.62 -15.63 -23.78
C TYR A 177 6.18 -14.29 -24.27
N ASN A 178 5.64 -13.74 -25.36
CA ASN A 178 6.07 -12.45 -25.88
C ASN A 178 5.71 -11.33 -24.91
N ASN A 179 4.46 -11.26 -24.45
CA ASN A 179 4.05 -10.26 -23.47
C ASN A 179 4.68 -10.52 -22.10
N ALA A 180 4.86 -11.80 -21.73
CA ALA A 180 5.58 -12.16 -20.52
C ALA A 180 7.03 -11.64 -20.54
N PHE A 181 7.78 -11.86 -21.63
CA PHE A 181 9.14 -11.35 -21.80
C PHE A 181 9.19 -9.83 -21.67
N ILE A 182 8.26 -9.11 -22.33
CA ILE A 182 8.21 -7.65 -22.26
C ILE A 182 7.97 -7.17 -20.82
N ALA A 183 7.02 -7.79 -20.10
CA ALA A 183 6.72 -7.43 -18.72
C ALA A 183 7.89 -7.75 -17.77
N TYR A 184 8.52 -8.92 -17.90
CA TYR A 184 9.72 -9.26 -17.13
C TYR A 184 10.88 -8.30 -17.41
N ARG A 185 11.08 -7.90 -18.67
CA ARG A 185 12.09 -6.93 -19.05
C ARG A 185 11.83 -5.56 -18.42
N ASN A 186 10.58 -5.11 -18.45
CA ASN A 186 10.19 -3.87 -17.79
C ASN A 186 10.46 -3.94 -16.28
N SER A 187 10.14 -5.09 -15.65
CA SER A 187 10.45 -5.32 -14.24
C SER A 187 11.95 -5.23 -13.93
N ILE A 188 12.80 -5.92 -14.69
CA ILE A 188 14.27 -5.83 -14.54
C ILE A 188 14.76 -4.38 -14.67
N ASN A 189 14.24 -3.64 -15.65
CA ASN A 189 14.63 -2.26 -15.88
C ASN A 189 14.19 -1.36 -14.71
N THR A 190 12.97 -1.52 -14.18
CA THR A 190 12.51 -0.75 -13.02
C THR A 190 13.32 -1.09 -11.77
N TYR A 191 13.70 -2.36 -11.56
CA TYR A 191 14.59 -2.71 -10.46
C TYR A 191 15.93 -1.97 -10.55
N LYS A 192 16.55 -2.02 -11.73
CA LYS A 192 17.88 -1.45 -12.00
C LYS A 192 17.91 0.08 -11.96
N ASN A 193 16.90 0.72 -12.51
CA ASN A 193 16.91 2.16 -12.74
C ASN A 193 16.22 2.97 -11.63
N GLU A 194 15.37 2.34 -10.82
CA GLU A 194 14.56 3.04 -9.82
C GLU A 194 14.65 2.38 -8.43
N TYR A 195 14.39 1.08 -8.32
CA TYR A 195 14.30 0.45 -6.98
C TYR A 195 15.65 0.28 -6.28
N GLU A 196 16.75 0.11 -7.01
CA GLU A 196 18.08 0.05 -6.41
C GLU A 196 18.42 1.35 -5.68
N GLU A 197 18.16 2.50 -6.31
CA GLU A 197 18.38 3.81 -5.71
C GLU A 197 17.34 4.13 -4.61
N MET A 198 16.05 3.96 -4.90
CA MET A 198 14.99 4.36 -3.97
C MET A 198 14.85 3.44 -2.77
N PHE A 199 15.08 2.14 -2.95
CA PHE A 199 14.73 1.12 -1.97
C PHE A 199 15.89 0.19 -1.62
N GLY A 200 17.04 0.27 -2.31
CA GLY A 200 18.14 -0.69 -2.13
C GLY A 200 17.71 -2.11 -2.47
N LEU A 201 16.84 -2.28 -3.47
CA LEU A 201 16.27 -3.56 -3.87
C LEU A 201 16.60 -3.87 -5.33
N SER A 202 17.40 -4.92 -5.54
CA SER A 202 17.76 -5.42 -6.87
C SER A 202 16.76 -6.48 -7.36
N ALA A 203 16.77 -6.75 -8.66
CA ALA A 203 15.94 -7.79 -9.25
C ALA A 203 16.26 -9.20 -8.70
N PRO A 204 15.23 -9.99 -8.31
CA PRO A 204 15.41 -11.35 -7.84
C PRO A 204 15.98 -12.25 -8.93
N ARG A 205 16.76 -13.25 -8.55
CA ARG A 205 17.35 -14.22 -9.49
C ARG A 205 16.28 -14.98 -10.24
N GLN A 206 15.16 -15.36 -9.60
CA GLN A 206 14.04 -16.01 -10.28
C GLN A 206 13.51 -15.20 -11.48
N LEU A 207 13.38 -13.88 -11.35
CA LEU A 207 12.92 -13.01 -12.44
C LEU A 207 13.90 -13.03 -13.63
N LYS A 208 15.21 -13.07 -13.36
CA LYS A 208 16.24 -13.18 -14.41
C LYS A 208 16.09 -14.50 -15.18
N LEU A 209 15.82 -15.60 -14.47
CA LEU A 209 15.56 -16.91 -15.09
C LEU A 209 14.26 -16.89 -15.91
N ASP A 210 13.21 -16.25 -15.41
CA ASP A 210 11.93 -16.12 -16.11
C ASP A 210 12.07 -15.29 -17.39
N LEU A 211 12.86 -14.22 -17.36
CA LEU A 211 13.18 -13.42 -18.54
C LEU A 211 13.98 -14.21 -19.58
N LEU A 212 15.02 -14.95 -19.18
CA LEU A 212 15.80 -15.78 -20.08
C LEU A 212 14.95 -16.89 -20.71
N ARG A 213 14.15 -17.58 -19.89
CA ARG A 213 13.24 -18.62 -20.37
C ARG A 213 12.24 -18.08 -21.39
N THR A 214 11.59 -16.96 -21.10
CA THR A 214 10.62 -16.37 -22.03
C THR A 214 11.26 -15.80 -23.28
N ALA A 215 12.46 -15.20 -23.20
CA ALA A 215 13.23 -14.80 -24.38
C ALA A 215 13.47 -15.99 -25.34
N TRP A 216 13.87 -17.14 -24.79
CA TRP A 216 14.06 -18.36 -25.58
C TRP A 216 12.75 -18.86 -26.19
N LEU A 217 11.69 -18.99 -25.38
CA LEU A 217 10.38 -19.48 -25.82
C LEU A 217 9.74 -18.59 -26.90
N SER A 218 10.00 -17.28 -26.84
CA SER A 218 9.60 -16.29 -27.84
C SER A 218 10.46 -16.27 -29.10
N GLY A 219 11.58 -16.99 -29.12
CA GLY A 219 12.54 -16.97 -30.23
C GLY A 219 13.43 -15.71 -30.28
N PHE A 220 13.48 -14.90 -29.22
CA PHE A 220 14.32 -13.71 -29.11
C PHE A 220 15.77 -14.06 -28.78
N LYS A 221 16.45 -14.76 -29.70
CA LYS A 221 17.82 -15.28 -29.49
C LYS A 221 18.84 -14.21 -29.15
N ASP A 222 18.77 -13.04 -29.78
CA ASP A 222 19.71 -11.94 -29.51
C ASP A 222 19.52 -11.37 -28.10
N GLU A 223 18.26 -11.20 -27.65
CA GLU A 223 17.97 -10.77 -26.28
C GLU A 223 18.36 -11.86 -25.27
N PHE A 224 18.13 -13.14 -25.60
CA PHE A 224 18.54 -14.27 -24.77
C PHE A 224 20.05 -14.24 -24.49
N GLU A 225 20.89 -14.15 -25.53
CA GLU A 225 22.35 -14.10 -25.36
C GLU A 225 22.81 -12.81 -24.66
N LYS A 226 22.21 -11.67 -24.99
CA LYS A 226 22.49 -10.39 -24.32
C LYS A 226 22.22 -10.47 -22.82
N TYR A 227 21.06 -10.99 -22.40
CA TYR A 227 20.71 -11.09 -20.98
C TYR A 227 21.51 -12.15 -20.24
N LYS A 228 21.95 -13.24 -20.91
CA LYS A 228 22.91 -14.17 -20.31
C LYS A 228 24.21 -13.47 -19.91
N VAL A 229 24.73 -12.61 -20.77
CA VAL A 229 25.92 -11.81 -20.47
C VAL A 229 25.63 -10.80 -19.36
N GLU A 230 24.53 -10.03 -19.47
CA GLU A 230 24.17 -9.01 -18.49
C GLU A 230 23.93 -9.58 -17.08
N PHE A 231 23.34 -10.78 -16.98
CA PHE A 231 23.08 -11.44 -15.70
C PHE A 231 24.23 -12.30 -15.19
N ASN A 232 25.36 -12.36 -15.90
CA ASN A 232 26.48 -13.24 -15.60
C ASN A 232 26.07 -14.71 -15.51
N MET A 233 25.30 -15.18 -16.50
CA MET A 233 24.79 -16.55 -16.64
C MET A 233 25.14 -17.14 -18.03
N PRO A 234 26.42 -17.19 -18.43
CA PRO A 234 26.84 -17.66 -19.76
C PRO A 234 26.47 -19.13 -20.03
N ASP A 235 26.38 -19.94 -18.98
CA ASP A 235 26.08 -21.37 -19.05
C ASP A 235 24.58 -21.67 -18.90
N TYR A 236 23.73 -20.64 -18.84
CA TYR A 236 22.28 -20.87 -18.80
C TYR A 236 21.80 -21.48 -20.12
N GLU A 237 21.07 -22.58 -19.99
CA GLU A 237 20.39 -23.27 -21.08
C GLU A 237 18.91 -23.44 -20.73
N TYR A 238 18.06 -23.21 -21.73
CA TYR A 238 16.65 -23.52 -21.59
C TYR A 238 16.45 -25.04 -21.48
N LYS A 239 15.76 -25.47 -20.42
CA LYS A 239 15.32 -26.85 -20.23
C LYS A 239 13.79 -26.89 -20.22
N PRO A 240 13.15 -27.67 -21.11
CA PRO A 240 11.72 -27.89 -21.05
C PRO A 240 11.30 -28.46 -19.69
N ILE A 241 10.18 -27.97 -19.16
CA ILE A 241 9.60 -28.51 -17.93
C ILE A 241 8.96 -29.85 -18.26
N GLU A 242 9.36 -30.91 -17.55
CA GLU A 242 8.83 -32.26 -17.76
C GLU A 242 7.46 -32.45 -17.10
N GLY A 243 7.22 -31.80 -15.95
CA GLY A 243 5.97 -31.82 -15.19
C GLY A 243 5.21 -30.49 -15.22
N GLY A 244 4.80 -29.99 -14.05
CA GLY A 244 4.16 -28.69 -13.88
C GLY A 244 5.07 -27.68 -13.19
N GLU A 245 4.54 -26.52 -12.83
CA GLU A 245 5.26 -25.50 -12.07
C GLU A 245 4.40 -24.94 -10.94
N LEU A 246 5.02 -24.59 -9.82
CA LEU A 246 4.39 -23.86 -8.73
C LEU A 246 5.01 -22.46 -8.64
N VAL A 247 4.18 -21.44 -8.78
CA VAL A 247 4.51 -20.06 -8.39
C VAL A 247 4.02 -19.86 -6.97
N PHE A 248 4.94 -19.65 -6.06
CA PHE A 248 4.67 -19.50 -4.64
C PHE A 248 5.00 -18.08 -4.20
N PHE A 249 4.02 -17.39 -3.61
CA PHE A 249 4.20 -16.08 -3.00
C PHE A 249 4.16 -16.19 -1.49
N TRP A 250 5.12 -15.56 -0.83
CA TRP A 250 5.13 -15.41 0.61
C TRP A 250 4.88 -13.95 1.01
N HIS A 251 3.79 -13.74 1.74
CA HIS A 251 3.39 -12.49 2.34
C HIS A 251 3.99 -12.42 3.75
N ASN A 252 5.10 -11.70 3.87
CA ASN A 252 5.83 -11.58 5.12
C ASN A 252 5.45 -10.30 5.87
N GLY A 253 5.19 -10.44 7.17
CA GLY A 253 4.83 -9.33 8.06
C GLY A 253 3.55 -8.59 7.67
N LEU A 254 3.37 -7.41 8.26
CA LEU A 254 2.27 -6.50 7.94
C LEU A 254 2.81 -5.11 7.62
N ALA A 255 2.18 -4.43 6.66
CA ALA A 255 2.53 -3.08 6.22
C ALA A 255 2.60 -2.10 7.41
N PRO A 256 3.25 -0.94 7.33
CA PRO A 256 3.24 0.00 8.44
C PRO A 256 1.83 0.56 8.68
N PHE A 257 1.56 1.06 9.89
CA PHE A 257 0.34 1.83 10.16
C PHE A 257 0.68 3.31 10.31
N LYS A 258 -0.24 4.20 9.91
CA LYS A 258 -0.04 5.63 10.14
C LYS A 258 -0.38 6.00 11.59
N ALA A 259 0.51 6.75 12.22
CA ALA A 259 0.31 7.45 13.47
C ALA A 259 0.37 8.97 13.23
N GLU A 260 0.12 9.74 14.28
CA GLU A 260 0.30 11.20 14.26
C GLU A 260 1.61 11.60 14.94
N TRP A 261 2.22 12.67 14.44
CA TRP A 261 3.24 13.42 15.17
C TRP A 261 2.94 14.91 15.07
N GLY A 262 3.30 15.66 16.11
CA GLY A 262 3.04 17.09 16.17
C GLY A 262 4.30 17.88 15.86
N VAL A 263 4.22 18.82 14.95
CA VAL A 263 5.31 19.73 14.60
C VAL A 263 4.92 21.15 14.97
N ASN A 264 5.79 21.85 15.70
CA ASN A 264 5.60 23.26 16.03
C ASN A 264 6.17 24.13 14.92
N PHE A 265 5.39 25.09 14.45
CA PHE A 265 5.84 26.09 13.49
C PHE A 265 5.81 27.46 14.13
N LEU A 266 6.90 28.21 13.91
CA LEU A 266 6.97 29.64 14.20
C LEU A 266 6.38 30.41 13.02
N VAL A 267 5.80 31.57 13.29
CA VAL A 267 5.21 32.44 12.28
C VAL A 267 6.03 33.71 12.14
N ASP A 268 6.46 34.02 10.93
CA ASP A 268 7.02 35.31 10.56
C ASP A 268 6.01 36.09 9.70
N HIS A 269 5.77 37.34 10.09
CA HIS A 269 4.85 38.27 9.44
C HIS A 269 5.68 39.26 8.63
N GLY A 270 6.09 38.83 7.44
CA GLY A 270 6.90 39.66 6.55
C GLY A 270 6.22 40.99 6.18
N ARG A 271 6.99 42.00 5.78
CA ARG A 271 6.49 43.35 5.46
C ARG A 271 5.67 43.46 4.16
N ASN A 272 5.49 42.37 3.40
CA ASN A 272 4.94 42.36 2.04
C ASN A 272 3.61 41.59 1.89
N GLY A 273 2.82 41.46 2.95
CA GLY A 273 1.54 40.73 2.89
C GLY A 273 1.73 39.22 2.70
N MET A 274 2.86 38.67 3.15
CA MET A 274 3.17 37.24 3.19
C MET A 274 3.23 36.78 4.64
N VAL A 275 2.74 35.58 4.91
CA VAL A 275 2.95 34.88 6.19
C VAL A 275 3.83 33.67 5.92
N THR A 276 4.91 33.56 6.70
CA THR A 276 5.86 32.47 6.59
C THR A 276 5.77 31.60 7.83
N PHE A 277 5.49 30.31 7.63
CA PHE A 277 5.53 29.31 8.68
C PHE A 277 6.84 28.54 8.56
N TYR A 278 7.64 28.51 9.61
CA TYR A 278 8.93 27.84 9.57
C TYR A 278 9.20 26.99 10.81
N ASN A 279 9.95 25.90 10.60
CA ASN A 279 10.48 25.04 11.65
C ASN A 279 11.99 24.89 11.41
N ARG A 280 12.80 25.38 12.36
CA ARG A 280 14.27 25.38 12.22
C ARG A 280 14.90 23.99 12.38
N GLU A 281 14.33 23.15 13.22
CA GLU A 281 14.84 21.80 13.51
C GLU A 281 14.72 20.88 12.29
N LEU A 282 13.61 21.01 11.56
CA LEU A 282 13.30 20.22 10.37
C LEU A 282 13.68 20.94 9.06
N GLY A 283 14.26 22.14 9.14
CA GLY A 283 14.65 22.93 7.96
C GLY A 283 13.50 23.31 7.02
N MET A 284 12.27 23.40 7.53
CA MET A 284 11.07 23.64 6.72
C MET A 284 10.65 25.11 6.75
N SER A 285 10.22 25.63 5.59
CA SER A 285 9.65 26.98 5.46
C SER A 285 8.56 27.02 4.40
N PHE A 286 7.39 27.54 4.75
CA PHE A 286 6.22 27.63 3.88
C PHE A 286 5.72 29.07 3.83
N ASN A 287 5.71 29.65 2.63
CA ASN A 287 5.34 31.05 2.39
C ASN A 287 3.94 31.12 1.78
N PHE A 288 3.03 31.87 2.39
CA PHE A 288 1.66 32.02 1.92
C PHE A 288 1.30 33.49 1.65
N PRO A 289 0.79 33.81 0.46
CA PRO A 289 0.31 35.15 0.14
C PRO A 289 -1.00 35.42 0.87
N THR A 290 -1.05 36.51 1.64
CA THR A 290 -2.26 36.87 2.38
C THR A 290 -3.29 37.64 1.54
N SER A 291 -2.91 38.04 0.32
CA SER A 291 -3.68 38.89 -0.59
C SER A 291 -5.02 38.29 -1.04
N ASN A 292 -5.21 36.98 -0.94
CA ASN A 292 -6.45 36.33 -1.38
C ASN A 292 -7.43 36.01 -0.23
N TYR A 293 -7.07 36.35 1.02
CA TYR A 293 -7.93 36.11 2.18
C TYR A 293 -8.69 37.36 2.61
N SER A 294 -9.78 37.17 3.36
CA SER A 294 -10.60 38.25 3.88
C SER A 294 -9.82 39.14 4.85
N GLU A 295 -10.25 40.39 5.05
CA GLU A 295 -9.60 41.28 6.04
C GLU A 295 -9.63 40.72 7.46
N ASN A 296 -10.66 39.94 7.79
CA ASN A 296 -10.78 39.27 9.08
C ASN A 296 -9.72 38.17 9.23
N ASP A 297 -9.53 37.34 8.21
CA ASP A 297 -8.51 36.30 8.20
C ASP A 297 -7.11 36.91 8.28
N ARG A 298 -6.83 37.94 7.48
CA ARG A 298 -5.54 38.64 7.51
C ARG A 298 -5.20 39.20 8.90
N ARG A 299 -6.19 39.80 9.58
CA ARG A 299 -6.02 40.33 10.95
C ARG A 299 -5.85 39.24 12.01
N GLY A 300 -6.47 38.09 11.83
CA GLY A 300 -6.28 36.93 12.70
C GLY A 300 -4.91 36.28 12.50
N LEU A 301 -4.49 36.14 11.23
CA LEU A 301 -3.19 35.60 10.85
C LEU A 301 -2.03 36.43 11.41
N SER A 302 -2.10 37.77 11.36
CA SER A 302 -1.01 38.66 11.83
C SER A 302 -0.72 38.62 13.34
N ARG A 303 -1.52 37.88 14.11
CA ARG A 303 -1.40 37.73 15.56
C ARG A 303 -0.98 36.32 15.99
N LEU A 304 -0.71 35.43 15.03
CA LEU A 304 -0.22 34.08 15.30
C LEU A 304 1.28 34.10 15.57
N GLU A 305 1.73 33.45 16.64
CA GLU A 305 3.16 33.41 17.00
C GLU A 305 3.75 31.99 16.83
N VAL A 306 3.06 30.98 17.38
CA VAL A 306 3.45 29.57 17.32
C VAL A 306 2.20 28.69 17.27
N PHE A 307 2.24 27.61 16.50
CA PHE A 307 1.22 26.56 16.61
C PHE A 307 1.75 25.18 16.24
N ARG A 308 1.15 24.18 16.88
CA ARG A 308 1.39 22.76 16.64
C ARG A 308 0.42 22.26 15.59
N VAL A 309 0.93 21.58 14.57
CA VAL A 309 0.11 20.89 13.58
C VAL A 309 0.41 19.39 13.63
N ALA A 310 -0.65 18.57 13.56
CA ALA A 310 -0.53 17.13 13.51
C ALA A 310 -0.30 16.67 12.06
N PHE A 311 0.70 15.82 11.87
CA PHE A 311 1.06 15.24 10.58
C PHE A 311 1.04 13.72 10.65
N PRO A 312 0.74 13.05 9.53
CA PRO A 312 0.83 11.61 9.48
C PRO A 312 2.30 11.19 9.44
N LYS A 313 2.61 10.09 10.10
CA LYS A 313 3.87 9.35 9.94
C LYS A 313 3.58 7.86 9.92
N TYR A 314 4.32 7.10 9.15
CA TYR A 314 4.25 5.65 9.24
C TYR A 314 5.04 5.14 10.45
N VAL A 315 4.51 4.10 11.09
CA VAL A 315 5.17 3.29 12.12
C VAL A 315 5.32 1.89 11.55
N GLU A 316 6.56 1.46 11.40
CA GLU A 316 6.92 0.14 10.89
C GLU A 316 6.47 -0.96 11.85
N ARG A 317 5.97 -2.07 11.28
CA ARG A 317 5.74 -3.34 11.98
C ARG A 317 6.75 -4.35 11.44
N ARG A 318 7.73 -4.68 12.28
CA ARG A 318 8.85 -5.53 11.87
C ARG A 318 8.38 -6.97 11.62
N PRO A 319 8.77 -7.61 10.50
CA PRO A 319 8.51 -9.03 10.29
C PRO A 319 9.20 -9.93 11.33
N HIS A 320 8.51 -10.97 11.80
CA HIS A 320 9.11 -11.98 12.69
C HIS A 320 10.03 -12.97 11.96
N PHE A 321 9.71 -13.26 10.69
CA PHE A 321 10.49 -14.13 9.83
C PHE A 321 11.36 -13.31 8.89
N GLN A 322 12.55 -13.81 8.58
CA GLN A 322 13.53 -13.14 7.72
C GLN A 322 13.81 -13.93 6.44
N HIS A 323 13.74 -15.26 6.52
CA HIS A 323 14.04 -16.14 5.39
C HIS A 323 12.94 -17.19 5.22
N ALA A 324 12.76 -17.61 3.97
CA ALA A 324 11.87 -18.72 3.63
C ALA A 324 12.45 -19.51 2.46
N GLU A 325 12.23 -20.82 2.46
CA GLU A 325 12.59 -21.70 1.36
C GLU A 325 11.51 -22.75 1.10
N LEU A 326 11.46 -23.23 -0.14
CA LEU A 326 10.70 -24.41 -0.54
C LEU A 326 11.64 -25.58 -0.81
N GLN A 327 11.18 -26.78 -0.50
CA GLN A 327 11.90 -28.01 -0.81
C GLN A 327 11.01 -28.99 -1.58
N VAL A 328 11.53 -29.50 -2.71
CA VAL A 328 10.88 -30.50 -3.57
C VAL A 328 11.93 -31.53 -3.99
N GLU A 329 11.69 -32.81 -3.71
CA GLU A 329 12.61 -33.92 -4.05
C GLU A 329 14.08 -33.69 -3.64
N GLY A 330 14.31 -32.96 -2.54
CA GLY A 330 15.65 -32.61 -2.05
C GLY A 330 16.28 -31.38 -2.70
N ALA A 331 15.66 -30.79 -3.73
CA ALA A 331 16.06 -29.50 -4.28
C ALA A 331 15.49 -28.35 -3.43
N HIS A 332 16.28 -27.29 -3.24
CA HIS A 332 15.95 -26.12 -2.42
C HIS A 332 15.72 -24.90 -3.30
N TYR A 333 14.66 -24.16 -2.99
CA TYR A 333 14.23 -22.96 -3.72
C TYR A 333 14.03 -21.81 -2.72
N PRO A 334 15.01 -20.93 -2.52
CA PRO A 334 14.86 -19.78 -1.64
C PRO A 334 13.80 -18.83 -2.21
N LEU A 335 12.98 -18.26 -1.33
CA LEU A 335 12.08 -17.17 -1.73
C LEU A 335 12.82 -15.85 -1.69
N GLU A 336 12.77 -15.11 -2.79
CA GLU A 336 13.49 -13.83 -2.93
C GLU A 336 12.54 -12.65 -2.77
N LEU A 337 13.00 -11.60 -2.09
CA LEU A 337 12.24 -10.36 -1.89
C LEU A 337 11.97 -9.73 -3.26
N THR A 338 10.70 -9.54 -3.60
CA THR A 338 10.30 -8.87 -4.84
C THR A 338 9.61 -7.54 -4.57
N GLU A 339 8.96 -7.37 -3.42
CA GLU A 339 8.30 -6.11 -3.08
C GLU A 339 8.46 -5.76 -1.61
N ASN A 340 8.78 -4.50 -1.32
CA ASN A 340 8.81 -3.97 0.05
C ASN A 340 7.77 -2.85 0.19
N ILE A 341 6.53 -3.24 0.49
CA ILE A 341 5.39 -2.33 0.65
C ILE A 341 5.65 -1.32 1.77
N ASN A 342 6.36 -1.73 2.83
CA ASN A 342 6.76 -0.82 3.89
C ASN A 342 7.61 0.35 3.35
N LYS A 343 8.71 0.08 2.65
CA LYS A 343 9.55 1.13 2.06
C LYS A 343 8.76 2.03 1.10
N ILE A 344 7.91 1.45 0.26
CA ILE A 344 7.07 2.21 -0.69
C ILE A 344 6.08 3.11 0.04
N ALA A 345 5.43 2.63 1.10
CA ALA A 345 4.51 3.43 1.90
C ALA A 345 5.21 4.66 2.50
N PHE A 346 6.41 4.48 3.08
CA PHE A 346 7.23 5.59 3.60
C PHE A 346 7.61 6.58 2.49
N LYS A 347 8.11 6.09 1.35
CA LYS A 347 8.51 6.92 0.21
C LYS A 347 7.36 7.74 -0.36
N VAL A 348 6.21 7.12 -0.60
CA VAL A 348 5.00 7.80 -1.11
C VAL A 348 4.51 8.88 -0.14
N LEU A 349 4.62 8.65 1.17
CA LEU A 349 4.29 9.68 2.16
C LEU A 349 5.29 10.84 2.12
N GLU A 350 6.58 10.55 2.07
CA GLU A 350 7.66 11.54 2.02
C GLU A 350 7.50 12.48 0.81
N GLU A 351 7.25 11.93 -0.38
CA GLU A 351 7.13 12.68 -1.64
C GLU A 351 6.02 13.75 -1.63
N ARG A 352 4.94 13.51 -0.89
CA ARG A 352 3.82 14.46 -0.77
C ARG A 352 3.84 15.26 0.53
N MET A 353 4.82 15.01 1.41
CA MET A 353 4.82 15.55 2.76
C MET A 353 4.84 17.08 2.77
N ALA A 354 5.61 17.72 1.87
CA ALA A 354 5.62 19.18 1.72
C ALA A 354 4.24 19.76 1.37
N LEU A 355 3.49 19.08 0.49
CA LEU A 355 2.14 19.51 0.11
C LEU A 355 1.16 19.33 1.29
N GLU A 356 1.25 18.22 2.01
CA GLU A 356 0.42 17.96 3.20
C GLU A 356 0.72 18.94 4.35
N PHE A 357 2.01 19.26 4.57
CA PHE A 357 2.43 20.34 5.47
C PHE A 357 1.76 21.66 5.09
N GLY A 358 1.88 22.07 3.82
CA GLY A 358 1.33 23.34 3.36
C GLY A 358 -0.18 23.45 3.56
N LYS A 359 -0.94 22.41 3.18
CA LYS A 359 -2.41 22.39 3.34
C LYS A 359 -2.83 22.48 4.81
N ALA A 360 -2.18 21.70 5.69
CA ALA A 360 -2.55 21.68 7.09
C ALA A 360 -2.21 23.00 7.80
N LEU A 361 -1.06 23.59 7.47
CA LEU A 361 -0.67 24.91 7.99
C LEU A 361 -1.70 25.98 7.63
N ILE A 362 -2.11 26.09 6.35
CA ILE A 362 -3.16 27.04 5.92
C ILE A 362 -4.46 26.78 6.69
N ARG A 363 -4.92 25.52 6.74
CA ARG A 363 -6.21 25.16 7.35
C ARG A 363 -6.25 25.51 8.84
N VAL A 364 -5.19 25.21 9.58
CA VAL A 364 -5.07 25.57 11.00
C VAL A 364 -5.04 27.08 11.17
N ALA A 365 -4.26 27.78 10.35
CA ALA A 365 -4.12 29.22 10.43
C ALA A 365 -5.46 29.94 10.17
N LEU A 366 -6.24 29.50 9.16
CA LEU A 366 -7.58 30.03 8.89
C LEU A 366 -8.57 29.75 10.04
N LYS A 367 -8.60 28.52 10.58
CA LYS A 367 -9.45 28.20 11.74
C LYS A 367 -9.12 29.08 12.95
N LYS A 368 -7.83 29.32 13.21
CA LYS A 368 -7.37 30.16 14.32
C LYS A 368 -7.66 31.64 14.11
N ALA A 369 -7.56 32.13 12.87
CA ALA A 369 -7.95 33.49 12.53
C ALA A 369 -9.45 33.73 12.84
N SER A 370 -10.32 32.79 12.48
CA SER A 370 -11.75 32.84 12.78
C SER A 370 -12.07 32.76 14.28
N GLU A 371 -11.37 31.93 15.07
CA GLU A 371 -11.54 31.93 16.53
C GLU A 371 -11.24 33.30 17.15
N TYR A 372 -10.22 33.98 16.63
CA TYR A 372 -9.76 35.26 17.18
C TYR A 372 -10.78 36.38 16.98
N THR A 373 -11.42 36.44 15.82
CA THR A 373 -12.47 37.43 15.53
C THR A 373 -13.70 37.18 16.40
N MET A 374 -14.09 35.91 16.58
CA MET A 374 -15.28 35.53 17.35
C MET A 374 -15.14 35.71 18.87
N LYS A 375 -13.93 35.53 19.44
CA LYS A 375 -13.66 35.80 20.86
C LYS A 375 -13.95 37.25 21.28
N LYS A 376 -14.05 38.19 20.33
CA LYS A 376 -14.40 39.58 20.60
C LYS A 376 -15.90 39.82 20.72
N GLU A 377 -16.74 38.93 20.18
CA GLU A 377 -18.21 39.09 20.18
C GLU A 377 -18.89 38.32 21.33
N ASP A 378 -18.37 37.14 21.73
CA ASP A 378 -18.85 36.40 22.90
C ASP A 378 -17.74 35.52 23.52
N LYS A 379 -17.40 35.79 24.79
CA LYS A 379 -16.36 35.04 25.55
C LYS A 379 -16.74 33.57 25.79
N GLY A 380 -18.04 33.25 25.92
CA GLY A 380 -18.52 31.89 26.15
C GLY A 380 -18.47 31.04 24.87
N MET A 381 -18.95 31.61 23.76
CA MET A 381 -18.92 30.97 22.44
C MET A 381 -17.48 30.78 21.93
N GLY A 382 -16.59 31.75 22.18
CA GLY A 382 -15.18 31.66 21.78
C GLY A 382 -14.37 30.58 22.51
N ALA A 383 -14.74 30.22 23.75
CA ALA A 383 -14.11 29.12 24.49
C ALA A 383 -14.59 27.74 24.00
N LEU A 384 -15.90 27.61 23.72
CA LEU A 384 -16.49 26.39 23.17
C LEU A 384 -15.96 26.08 21.76
N LEU A 385 -15.83 27.08 20.90
CA LEU A 385 -15.27 26.93 19.55
C LEU A 385 -13.77 26.63 19.56
N GLY A 386 -13.00 27.20 20.50
CA GLY A 386 -11.57 26.90 20.65
C GLY A 386 -11.30 25.45 21.04
N LEU A 387 -12.12 24.89 21.93
CA LEU A 387 -12.09 23.45 22.26
C LEU A 387 -12.52 22.61 21.05
N PHE A 388 -13.56 23.02 20.32
CA PHE A 388 -14.03 22.32 19.13
C PHE A 388 -12.96 22.26 18.03
N ASN A 389 -12.30 23.37 17.73
CA ASN A 389 -11.26 23.43 16.69
C ASN A 389 -9.97 22.68 17.06
N ALA A 390 -9.59 22.65 18.33
CA ALA A 390 -8.48 21.80 18.80
C ALA A 390 -8.75 20.30 18.57
N MET A 391 -10.03 19.89 18.53
CA MET A 391 -10.44 18.52 18.24
C MET A 391 -10.61 18.21 16.74
N THR A 392 -10.77 19.23 15.90
CA THR A 392 -11.07 19.03 14.46
C THR A 392 -9.86 19.12 13.55
N GLU A 393 -8.63 19.23 14.05
CA GLU A 393 -7.42 19.13 13.23
C GLU A 393 -6.66 17.85 13.56
N LYS A 394 -6.77 16.88 12.64
CA LYS A 394 -6.06 15.61 12.70
C LYS A 394 -5.38 15.31 11.39
N ALA A 395 -4.27 14.61 11.47
CA ALA A 395 -3.65 14.01 10.31
C ALA A 395 -4.50 12.83 9.81
N ASP A 396 -4.44 12.56 8.52
CA ASP A 396 -5.02 11.33 7.99
C ASP A 396 -4.16 10.13 8.38
N THR A 397 -4.58 9.41 9.42
CA THR A 397 -3.89 8.18 9.86
C THR A 397 -4.46 6.93 9.21
N ARG A 398 -5.27 7.06 8.15
CA ARG A 398 -5.84 5.92 7.45
C ARG A 398 -4.83 5.36 6.44
N ASN A 399 -4.73 4.04 6.41
CA ASN A 399 -4.03 3.25 5.42
C ASN A 399 -4.52 1.79 5.46
N TRP A 400 -4.25 1.02 4.42
CA TRP A 400 -4.59 -0.40 4.36
C TRP A 400 -3.59 -1.22 5.19
N GLN A 401 -3.90 -1.35 6.48
CA GLN A 401 -3.04 -1.95 7.51
C GLN A 401 -3.03 -3.49 7.50
N THR A 402 -3.66 -4.17 6.56
CA THR A 402 -3.64 -5.64 6.51
C THR A 402 -2.79 -6.18 5.37
N LEU A 403 -2.27 -5.29 4.52
CA LEU A 403 -1.27 -5.64 3.50
C LEU A 403 -0.01 -6.25 4.13
N PRO A 404 0.73 -7.09 3.39
CA PRO A 404 2.01 -7.59 3.88
C PRO A 404 3.03 -6.46 4.01
N HIS A 405 4.02 -6.64 4.90
CA HIS A 405 5.19 -5.75 4.94
C HIS A 405 5.99 -5.89 3.64
N SER A 406 6.15 -7.13 3.18
CA SER A 406 6.98 -7.49 2.04
C SER A 406 6.45 -8.75 1.35
N ILE A 407 6.60 -8.81 0.04
CA ILE A 407 6.23 -9.97 -0.78
C ILE A 407 7.51 -10.60 -1.33
N TYR A 408 7.60 -11.91 -1.16
CA TYR A 408 8.65 -12.75 -1.71
C TYR A 408 8.03 -13.73 -2.69
N TYR A 409 8.80 -14.22 -3.65
CA TYR A 409 8.33 -15.29 -4.50
C TYR A 409 9.43 -16.25 -4.94
N ALA A 410 9.00 -17.45 -5.34
CA ALA A 410 9.81 -18.44 -6.03
C ALA A 410 8.95 -19.16 -7.08
N ARG A 411 9.60 -19.69 -8.11
CA ARG A 411 8.98 -20.62 -9.07
C ARG A 411 9.68 -21.97 -8.97
N VAL A 412 8.90 -23.01 -8.77
CA VAL A 412 9.38 -24.34 -8.45
C VAL A 412 8.87 -25.33 -9.51
N PRO A 413 9.75 -25.96 -10.30
CA PRO A 413 9.37 -27.09 -11.14
C PRO A 413 8.82 -28.23 -10.27
N LEU A 414 7.68 -28.79 -10.68
CA LEU A 414 7.06 -29.91 -9.98
C LEU A 414 7.00 -31.15 -10.89
N PRO A 415 7.44 -32.33 -10.41
CA PRO A 415 7.22 -33.59 -11.10
C PRO A 415 5.73 -33.85 -11.37
N GLU A 416 5.43 -34.49 -12.51
CA GLU A 416 4.07 -34.93 -12.83
C GLU A 416 3.57 -35.97 -11.81
N GLY A 417 2.29 -35.89 -11.44
CA GLY A 417 1.69 -36.75 -10.42
C GLY A 417 1.63 -36.07 -9.04
N GLN A 418 1.71 -36.86 -7.97
CA GLN A 418 1.59 -36.33 -6.61
C GLN A 418 2.94 -35.75 -6.15
N SER A 419 3.00 -34.43 -5.99
CA SER A 419 4.20 -33.73 -5.51
C SER A 419 3.98 -33.17 -4.10
N LYS A 420 4.94 -33.41 -3.21
CA LYS A 420 4.99 -32.79 -1.87
C LYS A 420 5.98 -31.62 -1.89
N VAL A 421 5.55 -30.48 -1.37
CA VAL A 421 6.37 -29.28 -1.25
C VAL A 421 6.46 -28.91 0.22
N SER A 422 7.65 -28.95 0.78
CA SER A 422 7.91 -28.43 2.12
C SER A 422 8.20 -26.94 2.04
N PHE A 423 7.71 -26.17 2.99
CA PHE A 423 7.90 -24.74 3.11
C PHE A 423 8.41 -24.44 4.52
N ASN A 424 9.62 -23.91 4.61
CA ASN A 424 10.31 -23.65 5.86
C ASN A 424 10.49 -22.14 6.04
N LEU A 425 10.18 -21.65 7.23
CA LEU A 425 10.33 -20.25 7.64
C LEU A 425 11.34 -20.15 8.76
N ASP A 426 12.21 -19.14 8.68
CA ASP A 426 13.25 -18.89 9.69
C ASP A 426 13.31 -17.40 10.08
N GLY A 427 13.58 -17.14 11.36
CA GLY A 427 13.61 -15.80 11.95
C GLY A 427 13.62 -15.84 13.48
N GLU A 428 12.81 -15.01 14.13
CA GLU A 428 12.63 -15.05 15.60
C GLU A 428 12.05 -16.38 16.09
N GLN A 429 11.32 -17.07 15.20
CA GLN A 429 10.79 -18.40 15.39
C GLN A 429 10.95 -19.17 14.07
N GLN A 430 10.79 -20.49 14.14
CA GLN A 430 10.76 -21.36 12.97
C GLN A 430 9.35 -21.91 12.75
N ALA A 431 8.96 -22.07 11.50
CA ALA A 431 7.69 -22.67 11.15
C ALA A 431 7.81 -23.47 9.85
N ASP A 432 7.35 -24.72 9.91
CA ASP A 432 7.36 -25.61 8.75
C ASP A 432 5.93 -25.96 8.34
N ARG A 433 5.70 -26.05 7.03
CA ARG A 433 4.45 -26.49 6.43
C ARG A 433 4.74 -27.43 5.27
N THR A 434 3.82 -28.34 5.01
CA THR A 434 3.90 -29.23 3.85
C THR A 434 2.60 -29.13 3.07
N PHE A 435 2.73 -28.90 1.77
CA PHE A 435 1.62 -28.84 0.83
C PHE A 435 1.73 -30.01 -0.15
N THR A 436 0.59 -30.54 -0.57
CA THR A 436 0.54 -31.63 -1.56
C THR A 436 -0.24 -31.15 -2.76
N TYR A 437 0.32 -31.37 -3.94
CA TYR A 437 -0.25 -30.97 -5.22
C TYR A 437 -0.44 -32.19 -6.11
N GLN A 438 -1.58 -32.21 -6.81
CA GLN A 438 -1.78 -33.13 -7.93
C GLN A 438 -1.38 -32.41 -9.22
N VAL A 439 -0.19 -32.72 -9.70
CA VAL A 439 0.51 -31.99 -10.76
C VAL A 439 0.21 -32.62 -12.11
N ASN A 440 -0.29 -31.80 -13.02
CA ASN A 440 -0.49 -32.14 -14.42
C ASN A 440 0.60 -31.47 -15.27
N LYS A 441 1.07 -32.18 -16.29
CA LYS A 441 2.09 -31.66 -17.20
C LYS A 441 1.70 -30.31 -17.83
N GLY A 442 2.64 -29.37 -17.80
CA GLY A 442 2.50 -28.04 -18.40
C GLY A 442 1.49 -27.12 -17.72
N LYS A 443 0.99 -27.47 -16.52
CA LYS A 443 0.13 -26.60 -15.71
C LYS A 443 0.96 -25.79 -14.71
N MET A 444 0.57 -24.53 -14.53
CA MET A 444 1.10 -23.65 -13.50
C MET A 444 0.13 -23.57 -12.33
N TYR A 445 0.64 -23.74 -11.12
CA TYR A 445 -0.09 -23.68 -9.87
C TYR A 445 0.29 -22.42 -9.10
N PHE A 446 -0.66 -21.83 -8.40
CA PHE A 446 -0.45 -20.61 -7.64
C PHE A 446 -0.75 -20.83 -6.17
N HIS A 447 0.21 -20.48 -5.31
CA HIS A 447 0.04 -20.55 -3.86
C HIS A 447 0.46 -19.24 -3.23
N THR A 448 -0.28 -18.79 -2.21
CA THR A 448 0.16 -17.70 -1.34
C THR A 448 0.18 -18.20 0.08
N TYR A 449 1.22 -17.85 0.82
CA TYR A 449 1.28 -18.09 2.26
C TYR A 449 1.52 -16.77 2.98
N THR A 450 0.69 -16.47 3.97
CA THR A 450 0.86 -15.31 4.85
C THR A 450 1.52 -15.76 6.14
N SER A 451 2.51 -15.01 6.62
CA SER A 451 3.20 -15.35 7.89
C SER A 451 2.25 -15.47 9.09
N LEU A 452 1.10 -14.80 9.05
CA LEU A 452 0.04 -14.94 10.05
C LEU A 452 -0.52 -16.37 10.16
N GLU A 453 -0.42 -17.18 9.10
CA GLU A 453 -0.84 -18.59 9.07
C GLU A 453 0.13 -19.50 9.86
N SER A 454 1.29 -18.99 10.27
CA SER A 454 2.21 -19.71 11.14
C SER A 454 1.70 -19.80 12.58
N GLY A 455 0.80 -18.88 12.98
CA GLY A 455 0.23 -18.79 14.32
C GLY A 455 1.17 -18.16 15.35
N GLY A 456 0.63 -17.65 16.46
CA GLY A 456 1.41 -17.19 17.62
C GLY A 456 2.18 -15.87 17.45
N LEU A 457 2.00 -15.15 16.34
CA LEU A 457 2.66 -13.87 16.08
C LEU A 457 1.91 -12.71 16.73
N GLN A 458 2.64 -11.68 17.18
CA GLN A 458 2.10 -10.42 17.69
C GLN A 458 2.89 -9.25 17.10
N TYR A 459 2.24 -8.46 16.25
CA TYR A 459 2.84 -7.38 15.46
C TYR A 459 2.66 -5.99 16.06
#